data_AF-A0A1H6YCY4-F1
#
_entry.id   AF-A0A1H6YCY4-F1
#
_cell.length_a   1.000
_cell.length_b   1.000
_cell.length_c   1.000
_cell.angle_alpha   90.00
_cell.angle_beta   90.00
_cell.angle_gamma   90.00
#
_symmetry.space_group_name_H-M   'P 1'
#
loop_
_entity.id
_entity.type
_entity.pdbx_description
1 polymer ?
#
loop_
_entity_poly.entity_id
_entity_poly.type
_entity_poly.pdbx_seq_one_letter_code
_entity_poly.pdbx_strand_id
1 'polypeptide(L)'
;MGNKLSGKDLIKLGFPKNNAINIALGQINRYRKREKKESILTEAKQVLLHPEKFKGDGTWGKVAEGLVNPVQVKFNELRTTRAPFSIFGENEIDEQAKFQLYDALKLPISVKGALMPDAHYGYGLPIGGVLATDNAVIPYGVGVDIGCRMSLSIFDLPASFFKGKDHQLQAILKDNTKFGMSETHKIKADHEVFYRDEFKTIPLVKQLLDKAYKQLGSSGGGNHFVEFGIVKLDNPLPEWKLEAKEYVAVLSHSGSRGFGANIAKHYTYLASKQCPLPKNVQHLAWLDLNTHDGQEYWMAMNLAGDYAKACHEDIHRRLAKALGKRIAVTIENHHNFAWKEMVDGKECIVHRKGATPAAKGQLGIIPGSMTAPGFIVMGKGNEDSLQSASHGAGRLFSRAKCKTTFTQSQINKVLKYNDVTLIGGNIDEAPMAYKNINTVMNLQTELVDVLGTFTPKIVRMDR
;
A
#
# COMPACT_ATOMS: atom_id res chain seq x y z
N MET A 1 -39.22 -3.35 -25.61
CA MET A 1 -38.74 -2.69 -24.38
C MET A 1 -38.53 -3.75 -23.31
N GLY A 2 -37.31 -4.29 -23.17
CA GLY A 2 -37.08 -5.51 -22.39
C GLY A 2 -37.16 -5.29 -20.87
N ASN A 3 -38.16 -5.90 -20.23
CA ASN A 3 -38.15 -6.60 -18.93
C ASN A 3 -37.12 -6.11 -17.87
N LYS A 4 -37.06 -4.81 -17.57
CA LYS A 4 -36.17 -4.31 -16.51
C LYS A 4 -36.75 -4.74 -15.15
N LEU A 5 -35.94 -5.42 -14.35
CA LEU A 5 -36.32 -5.84 -13.00
C LEU A 5 -36.60 -4.60 -12.14
N SER A 6 -37.74 -4.62 -11.46
CA SER A 6 -38.27 -3.49 -10.68
C SER A 6 -38.45 -3.87 -9.21
N GLY A 7 -38.56 -2.87 -8.33
CA GLY A 7 -38.85 -3.12 -6.92
C GLY A 7 -40.18 -3.87 -6.72
N LYS A 8 -41.16 -3.68 -7.60
CA LYS A 8 -42.44 -4.41 -7.57
C LYS A 8 -42.23 -5.92 -7.77
N ASP A 9 -41.28 -6.31 -8.60
CA ASP A 9 -40.95 -7.73 -8.82
C ASP A 9 -40.37 -8.37 -7.54
N LEU A 10 -39.47 -7.66 -6.84
CA LEU A 10 -38.89 -8.14 -5.58
C LEU A 10 -39.93 -8.19 -4.43
N ILE A 11 -40.82 -7.20 -4.37
CA ILE A 11 -41.94 -7.21 -3.42
C ILE A 11 -42.84 -8.43 -3.68
N LYS A 12 -43.12 -8.76 -4.95
CA LYS A 12 -43.91 -9.95 -5.32
C LYS A 12 -43.23 -11.26 -4.91
N LEU A 13 -41.90 -11.29 -4.86
CA LEU A 13 -41.14 -12.45 -4.34
C LEU A 13 -41.19 -12.58 -2.82
N GLY A 14 -41.61 -11.53 -2.09
CA GLY A 14 -41.69 -11.52 -0.63
C GLY A 14 -40.55 -10.77 0.05
N PHE A 15 -39.75 -9.98 -0.67
CA PHE A 15 -38.74 -9.14 -0.03
C PHE A 15 -39.38 -8.16 0.95
N PRO A 16 -38.76 -7.94 2.13
CA PRO A 16 -39.25 -6.95 3.08
C PRO A 16 -39.22 -5.55 2.47
N LYS A 17 -40.21 -4.72 2.82
CA LYS A 17 -40.29 -3.30 2.38
C LYS A 17 -39.30 -2.41 3.16
N ASN A 18 -38.05 -2.83 3.22
CA ASN A 18 -36.95 -2.10 3.84
C ASN A 18 -35.88 -1.80 2.77
N ASN A 19 -34.68 -1.39 3.19
CA ASN A 19 -33.61 -1.02 2.27
C ASN A 19 -33.04 -2.19 1.45
N ALA A 20 -33.36 -3.46 1.78
CA ALA A 20 -32.85 -4.63 1.05
C ALA A 20 -33.25 -4.63 -0.43
N ILE A 21 -34.44 -4.10 -0.77
CA ILE A 21 -34.89 -3.95 -2.16
C ILE A 21 -33.99 -2.97 -2.91
N ASN A 22 -33.67 -1.81 -2.31
CA ASN A 22 -32.80 -0.82 -2.94
C ASN A 22 -31.39 -1.35 -3.13
N ILE A 23 -30.87 -2.09 -2.14
CA ILE A 23 -29.57 -2.76 -2.21
C ILE A 23 -29.57 -3.76 -3.37
N ALA A 24 -30.58 -4.65 -3.45
CA ALA A 24 -30.70 -5.63 -4.51
C ALA A 24 -30.78 -4.99 -5.90
N LEU A 25 -31.64 -3.98 -6.07
CA LEU A 25 -31.74 -3.24 -7.33
C LEU A 25 -30.42 -2.55 -7.70
N GLY A 26 -29.71 -1.99 -6.72
CA GLY A 26 -28.41 -1.37 -6.91
C GLY A 26 -27.36 -2.36 -7.41
N GLN A 27 -27.26 -3.52 -6.76
CA GLN A 27 -26.33 -4.60 -7.12
C GLN A 27 -26.61 -5.15 -8.52
N ILE A 28 -27.87 -5.48 -8.79
CA ILE A 28 -28.30 -6.02 -10.09
C ILE A 28 -28.04 -5.01 -11.22
N ASN A 29 -28.41 -3.73 -11.04
CA ASN A 29 -28.20 -2.71 -12.06
C ASN A 29 -26.71 -2.47 -12.34
N ARG A 30 -25.85 -2.63 -11.32
CA ARG A 30 -24.41 -2.40 -11.46
C ARG A 30 -23.69 -3.57 -12.12
N TYR A 31 -23.97 -4.80 -11.69
CA TYR A 31 -23.15 -5.96 -12.06
C TYR A 31 -23.85 -6.96 -13.00
N ARG A 32 -25.19 -6.97 -13.05
CA ARG A 32 -25.97 -8.01 -13.76
C ARG A 32 -26.93 -7.44 -14.81
N LYS A 33 -26.66 -6.22 -15.31
CA LYS A 33 -27.53 -5.50 -16.26
C LYS A 33 -27.84 -6.27 -17.56
N ARG A 34 -26.95 -7.19 -17.97
CA ARG A 34 -27.08 -7.96 -19.23
C ARG A 34 -27.77 -9.31 -19.05
N GLU A 35 -28.12 -9.69 -17.83
CA GLU A 35 -28.68 -11.00 -17.54
C GLU A 35 -30.21 -11.02 -17.65
N LYS A 36 -30.77 -12.21 -17.90
CA LYS A 36 -32.22 -12.38 -18.09
C LYS A 36 -32.96 -12.17 -16.77
N LYS A 37 -34.07 -11.42 -16.83
CA LYS A 37 -34.91 -11.11 -15.66
C LYS A 37 -35.36 -12.38 -14.92
N GLU A 38 -35.77 -13.44 -15.63
CA GLU A 38 -36.23 -14.67 -14.98
C GLU A 38 -35.13 -15.35 -14.16
N SER A 39 -33.88 -15.34 -14.65
CA SER A 39 -32.73 -15.89 -13.93
C SER A 39 -32.46 -15.13 -12.63
N ILE A 40 -32.45 -13.80 -12.71
CA ILE A 40 -32.20 -12.93 -11.54
C ILE A 40 -33.31 -13.11 -10.49
N LEU A 41 -34.57 -13.23 -10.90
CA LEU A 41 -35.68 -13.47 -9.97
C LEU A 41 -35.59 -14.85 -9.31
N THR A 42 -35.14 -15.86 -10.03
CA THR A 42 -34.94 -17.22 -9.50
C THR A 42 -33.89 -17.20 -8.39
N GLU A 43 -32.76 -16.54 -8.62
CA GLU A 43 -31.71 -16.39 -7.60
C GLU A 43 -32.14 -15.48 -6.45
N ALA A 44 -32.78 -14.34 -6.73
CA ALA A 44 -33.29 -13.45 -5.69
C ALA A 44 -34.25 -14.19 -4.73
N LYS A 45 -35.06 -15.11 -5.25
CA LYS A 45 -35.90 -15.99 -4.43
C LYS A 45 -35.07 -16.91 -3.54
N GLN A 46 -33.98 -17.47 -4.04
CA GLN A 46 -33.07 -18.28 -3.22
C GLN A 46 -32.39 -17.45 -2.12
N VAL A 47 -31.95 -16.23 -2.42
CA VAL A 47 -31.38 -15.30 -1.44
C VAL A 47 -32.38 -14.95 -0.35
N LEU A 48 -33.65 -14.76 -0.71
CA LEU A 48 -34.70 -14.48 0.26
C LEU A 48 -34.98 -15.67 1.19
N LEU A 49 -34.99 -16.89 0.64
CA LEU A 49 -35.30 -18.12 1.39
C LEU A 49 -34.13 -18.62 2.24
N HIS A 50 -32.90 -18.43 1.76
CA HIS A 50 -31.68 -18.97 2.34
C HIS A 50 -30.54 -17.93 2.34
N PRO A 51 -30.72 -16.74 2.94
CA PRO A 51 -29.74 -15.67 2.89
C PRO A 51 -28.37 -16.08 3.45
N GLU A 52 -28.34 -16.99 4.42
CA GLU A 52 -27.11 -17.52 5.01
C GLU A 52 -26.18 -18.20 4.00
N LYS A 53 -26.73 -18.81 2.94
CA LYS A 53 -25.94 -19.46 1.87
C LYS A 53 -25.25 -18.47 0.95
N PHE A 54 -25.68 -17.21 0.96
CA PHE A 54 -25.11 -16.14 0.14
C PHE A 54 -24.18 -15.23 0.94
N LYS A 55 -23.85 -15.58 2.20
CA LYS A 55 -22.85 -14.85 2.97
C LYS A 55 -21.50 -14.87 2.23
N GLY A 56 -20.95 -13.69 1.96
CA GLY A 56 -19.71 -13.53 1.22
C GLY A 56 -19.85 -13.61 -0.31
N ASP A 57 -21.04 -13.84 -0.86
CA ASP A 57 -21.27 -13.75 -2.30
C ASP A 57 -21.08 -12.30 -2.77
N GLY A 58 -20.26 -12.06 -3.80
CA GLY A 58 -19.92 -10.69 -4.19
C GLY A 58 -21.04 -9.87 -4.83
N THR A 59 -22.18 -10.49 -5.19
CA THR A 59 -23.35 -9.74 -5.69
C THR A 59 -24.51 -9.77 -4.70
N TRP A 60 -24.82 -10.95 -4.17
CA TRP A 60 -25.95 -11.19 -3.28
C TRP A 60 -25.61 -11.07 -1.80
N GLY A 61 -24.34 -11.11 -1.41
CA GLY A 61 -23.92 -11.08 -0.01
C GLY A 61 -24.39 -9.83 0.73
N LYS A 62 -24.31 -8.65 0.09
CA LYS A 62 -24.88 -7.42 0.65
C LYS A 62 -26.40 -7.46 0.82
N VAL A 63 -27.09 -8.15 -0.08
CA VAL A 63 -28.55 -8.32 -0.02
C VAL A 63 -28.90 -9.26 1.13
N ALA A 64 -28.20 -10.39 1.24
CA ALA A 64 -28.34 -11.34 2.32
C ALA A 64 -28.06 -10.71 3.69
N GLU A 65 -27.00 -9.91 3.81
CA GLU A 65 -26.72 -9.13 5.02
C GLU A 65 -27.89 -8.19 5.37
N GLY A 66 -28.42 -7.45 4.39
CA GLY A 66 -29.58 -6.58 4.60
C GLY A 66 -30.87 -7.30 5.00
N LEU A 67 -30.98 -8.61 4.73
CA LEU A 67 -32.10 -9.45 5.15
C LEU A 67 -31.90 -10.03 6.56
N VAL A 68 -30.67 -10.38 6.94
CA VAL A 68 -30.37 -11.07 8.20
C VAL A 68 -29.92 -10.12 9.30
N ASN A 69 -28.89 -9.31 9.03
CA ASN A 69 -28.29 -8.40 10.00
C ASN A 69 -27.85 -7.11 9.29
N PRO A 70 -28.78 -6.16 9.06
CA PRO A 70 -28.49 -4.96 8.29
C PRO A 70 -27.47 -4.07 9.02
N VAL A 71 -26.50 -3.55 8.26
CA VAL A 71 -25.51 -2.58 8.75
C VAL A 71 -26.21 -1.36 9.36
N GLN A 72 -25.94 -1.11 10.64
CA GLN A 72 -26.48 0.02 11.37
C GLN A 72 -25.63 1.27 11.13
N VAL A 73 -26.15 2.20 10.32
CA VAL A 73 -25.49 3.48 10.06
C VAL A 73 -25.85 4.44 11.18
N LYS A 74 -24.93 4.62 12.12
CA LYS A 74 -25.06 5.57 13.23
C LYS A 74 -23.90 6.55 13.24
N PHE A 75 -24.14 7.77 13.72
CA PHE A 75 -23.07 8.72 13.97
C PHE A 75 -22.17 8.20 15.10
N ASN A 76 -20.86 8.21 14.87
CA ASN A 76 -19.89 7.76 15.85
C ASN A 76 -19.19 8.97 16.48
N GLU A 77 -19.34 9.11 17.79
CA GLU A 77 -18.64 10.15 18.54
C GLU A 77 -17.18 9.76 18.79
N LEU A 78 -16.32 10.77 18.89
CA LEU A 78 -14.94 10.58 19.30
C LEU A 78 -14.86 10.39 20.81
N ARG A 79 -13.96 9.51 21.25
CA ARG A 79 -13.60 9.39 22.67
C ARG A 79 -12.99 10.71 23.15
N THR A 80 -13.23 11.04 24.42
CA THR A 80 -12.63 12.20 25.08
C THR A 80 -11.13 11.99 25.31
N THR A 81 -10.72 10.74 25.54
CA THR A 81 -9.33 10.31 25.71
C THR A 81 -8.80 9.59 24.47
N ARG A 82 -7.48 9.63 24.30
CA ARG A 82 -6.78 8.88 23.24
C ARG A 82 -6.54 7.45 23.69
N ALA A 83 -6.56 6.50 22.76
CA ALA A 83 -5.96 5.20 22.96
C ALA A 83 -4.45 5.32 23.30
N PRO A 84 -3.84 4.36 24.02
CA PRO A 84 -2.41 4.36 24.32
C PRO A 84 -1.55 4.47 23.06
N PHE A 85 -0.43 5.18 23.15
CA PHE A 85 0.46 5.36 22.00
C PHE A 85 1.89 5.71 22.40
N SER A 86 2.82 5.50 21.48
CA SER A 86 4.23 5.89 21.59
C SER A 86 4.67 6.74 20.40
N ILE A 87 5.57 7.70 20.62
CA ILE A 87 6.16 8.53 19.56
C ILE A 87 7.67 8.36 19.62
N PHE A 88 8.25 7.96 18.50
CA PHE A 88 9.69 7.79 18.35
C PHE A 88 10.25 9.01 17.59
N GLY A 89 11.28 9.65 18.14
CA GLY A 89 11.87 10.85 17.53
C GLY A 89 10.96 12.08 17.55
N GLU A 90 10.19 12.28 18.62
CA GLU A 90 9.16 13.33 18.73
C GLU A 90 9.63 14.73 18.31
N ASN A 91 10.86 15.11 18.65
CA ASN A 91 11.43 16.42 18.34
C ASN A 91 11.62 16.68 16.83
N GLU A 92 11.65 15.64 16.01
CA GLU A 92 11.80 15.72 14.54
C GLU A 92 10.45 15.66 13.80
N ILE A 93 9.32 15.67 14.53
CA ILE A 93 7.99 15.47 13.97
C ILE A 93 7.13 16.73 14.16
N ASP A 94 6.65 17.29 13.04
CA ASP A 94 5.76 18.44 13.05
C ASP A 94 4.45 18.17 13.82
N GLU A 95 3.98 19.19 14.55
CA GLU A 95 2.74 19.14 15.33
C GLU A 95 1.53 18.68 14.51
N GLN A 96 1.44 19.08 13.22
CA GLN A 96 0.35 18.68 12.36
C GLN A 96 0.28 17.15 12.17
N ALA A 97 1.42 16.48 12.04
CA ALA A 97 1.46 15.02 11.92
C ALA A 97 1.04 14.35 13.24
N LYS A 98 1.49 14.90 14.38
CA LYS A 98 1.08 14.42 15.71
C LYS A 98 -0.43 14.57 15.93
N PHE A 99 -1.01 15.72 15.55
CA PHE A 99 -2.46 15.94 15.63
C PHE A 99 -3.26 14.98 14.75
N GLN A 100 -2.78 14.60 13.56
CA GLN A 100 -3.44 13.57 12.74
C GLN A 100 -3.51 12.23 13.46
N LEU A 101 -2.42 11.80 14.12
CA LEU A 101 -2.44 10.58 14.93
C LEU A 101 -3.37 10.73 16.15
N TYR A 102 -3.33 11.87 16.84
CA TYR A 102 -4.17 12.12 18.02
C TYR A 102 -5.67 12.06 17.71
N ASP A 103 -6.09 12.57 16.56
CA ASP A 103 -7.47 12.46 16.09
C ASP A 103 -7.85 11.01 15.79
N ALA A 104 -6.95 10.25 15.16
CA ALA A 104 -7.18 8.82 14.89
C ALA A 104 -7.25 7.98 16.18
N LEU A 105 -6.44 8.30 17.19
CA LEU A 105 -6.45 7.61 18.49
C LEU A 105 -7.73 7.84 19.30
N LYS A 106 -8.55 8.84 18.94
CA LYS A 106 -9.85 9.10 19.57
C LYS A 106 -11.01 8.33 18.92
N LEU A 107 -10.78 7.64 17.81
CA LEU A 107 -11.83 6.81 17.21
C LEU A 107 -12.29 5.73 18.19
N PRO A 108 -13.58 5.38 18.23
CA PRO A 108 -14.10 4.38 19.16
C PRO A 108 -13.59 2.97 18.90
N ILE A 109 -12.97 2.71 17.75
CA ILE A 109 -12.34 1.45 17.38
C ILE A 109 -10.85 1.41 17.70
N SER A 110 -10.22 2.52 18.09
CA SER A 110 -8.77 2.58 18.29
C SER A 110 -8.34 1.83 19.55
N VAL A 111 -7.30 1.01 19.42
CA VAL A 111 -6.75 0.16 20.49
C VAL A 111 -5.40 0.68 20.97
N LYS A 112 -4.46 0.91 20.05
CA LYS A 112 -3.10 1.41 20.34
C LYS A 112 -2.55 2.09 19.08
N GLY A 113 -1.59 3.00 19.21
CA GLY A 113 -0.90 3.56 18.05
C GLY A 113 0.57 3.84 18.28
N ALA A 114 1.28 4.13 17.20
CA ALA A 114 2.66 4.56 17.25
C ALA A 114 2.95 5.57 16.13
N LEU A 115 3.97 6.41 16.33
CA LEU A 115 4.46 7.36 15.33
C LEU A 115 5.97 7.21 15.15
N MET A 116 6.40 6.99 13.92
CA MET A 116 7.80 6.74 13.56
C MET A 116 8.58 8.06 13.36
N PRO A 117 9.92 8.07 13.47
CA PRO A 117 10.72 9.29 13.36
C PRO A 117 10.63 10.00 11.99
N ASP A 118 10.33 9.28 10.92
CA ASP A 118 10.11 9.83 9.58
C ASP A 118 8.74 10.48 9.39
N ALA A 119 7.94 10.54 10.46
CA ALA A 119 6.56 10.98 10.35
C ALA A 119 6.43 12.43 9.87
N HIS A 120 5.41 12.64 9.04
CA HIS A 120 5.06 13.94 8.48
C HIS A 120 3.59 13.95 8.05
N TYR A 121 3.07 15.16 7.83
CA TYR A 121 1.67 15.35 7.45
C TYR A 121 1.32 14.57 6.17
N GLY A 122 0.24 13.81 6.25
CA GLY A 122 -0.20 12.91 5.20
C GLY A 122 -1.69 12.98 4.92
N TYR A 123 -2.17 12.01 4.15
CA TYR A 123 -3.58 11.80 3.88
C TYR A 123 -4.08 10.62 4.70
N GLY A 124 -5.11 10.84 5.53
CA GLY A 124 -5.61 9.81 6.44
C GLY A 124 -4.81 9.82 7.74
N LEU A 125 -4.17 8.70 8.03
CA LEU A 125 -3.12 8.67 9.04
C LEU A 125 -1.92 9.52 8.59
N PRO A 126 -1.14 10.09 9.51
CA PRO A 126 0.14 10.69 9.13
C PRO A 126 1.01 9.63 8.46
N ILE A 127 1.84 10.04 7.50
CA ILE A 127 2.92 9.16 7.02
C ILE A 127 3.85 8.93 8.21
N GLY A 128 4.34 7.71 8.43
CA GLY A 128 5.01 7.29 9.66
C GLY A 128 4.05 6.80 10.77
N GLY A 129 2.74 6.80 10.51
CA GLY A 129 1.72 6.44 11.49
C GLY A 129 1.38 4.95 11.50
N VAL A 130 1.21 4.40 12.71
CA VAL A 130 0.70 3.05 12.97
C VAL A 130 -0.52 3.12 13.89
N LEU A 131 -1.61 2.44 13.53
CA LEU A 131 -2.84 2.39 14.32
C LEU A 131 -3.42 0.98 14.39
N ALA A 132 -3.45 0.41 15.59
CA ALA A 132 -4.19 -0.80 15.89
C ALA A 132 -5.66 -0.47 16.19
N THR A 133 -6.56 -1.24 15.59
CA THR A 133 -8.02 -1.06 15.73
C THR A 133 -8.73 -2.38 16.00
N ASP A 134 -9.88 -2.31 16.65
CA ASP A 134 -10.70 -3.46 17.01
C ASP A 134 -11.62 -3.88 15.86
N ASN A 135 -11.30 -5.01 15.22
CA ASN A 135 -12.09 -5.65 14.16
C ASN A 135 -12.62 -4.69 13.06
N ALA A 136 -11.89 -3.63 12.77
CA ALA A 136 -12.28 -2.61 11.82
C ALA A 136 -11.11 -2.26 10.92
N VAL A 137 -11.40 -1.92 9.68
CA VAL A 137 -10.37 -1.49 8.72
C VAL A 137 -10.73 -0.10 8.20
N ILE A 138 -9.76 0.81 8.23
CA ILE A 138 -9.87 2.18 7.73
C ILE A 138 -9.24 2.22 6.33
N PRO A 139 -10.02 2.21 5.24
CA PRO A 139 -9.44 2.11 3.90
C PRO A 139 -8.48 3.24 3.57
N TYR A 140 -8.77 4.44 4.05
CA TYR A 140 -7.90 5.60 3.88
C TYR A 140 -6.68 5.59 4.80
N GLY A 141 -6.74 4.86 5.92
CA GLY A 141 -5.60 4.61 6.82
C GLY A 141 -4.59 3.65 6.22
N VAL A 142 -5.02 2.71 5.37
CA VAL A 142 -4.13 1.96 4.46
C VAL A 142 -3.60 2.91 3.36
N GLY A 143 -4.51 3.70 2.82
CA GLY A 143 -4.27 4.74 1.82
C GLY A 143 -4.46 4.27 0.39
N VAL A 144 -4.25 5.21 -0.53
CA VAL A 144 -4.68 5.05 -1.94
C VAL A 144 -3.81 4.10 -2.75
N ASP A 145 -2.53 3.96 -2.39
CA ASP A 145 -1.62 3.00 -3.03
C ASP A 145 -1.42 1.80 -2.10
N ILE A 146 -2.41 0.90 -2.13
CA ILE A 146 -2.45 -0.29 -1.28
C ILE A 146 -1.24 -1.17 -1.60
N GLY A 147 -0.54 -1.64 -0.57
CA GLY A 147 0.59 -2.56 -0.75
C GLY A 147 1.82 -1.91 -1.37
N CYS A 148 1.89 -0.56 -1.39
CA CYS A 148 3.12 0.16 -1.72
C CYS A 148 4.26 -0.37 -0.85
N ARG A 149 5.37 -0.71 -1.50
CA ARG A 149 6.46 -1.48 -0.92
C ARG A 149 7.80 -1.14 -1.55
N MET A 150 8.83 -1.53 -0.82
CA MET A 150 10.19 -1.57 -1.30
C MET A 150 10.57 -3.02 -1.66
N SER A 151 11.39 -3.19 -2.69
CA SER A 151 11.98 -4.47 -3.04
C SER A 151 13.42 -4.26 -3.52
N LEU A 152 14.37 -4.85 -2.81
CA LEU A 152 15.81 -4.81 -3.05
C LEU A 152 16.28 -6.20 -3.52
N SER A 153 16.92 -6.26 -4.68
CA SER A 153 17.60 -7.46 -5.17
C SER A 153 19.10 -7.24 -5.18
N ILE A 154 19.84 -8.08 -4.49
CA ILE A 154 21.31 -8.10 -4.46
C ILE A 154 21.80 -9.13 -5.48
N PHE A 155 22.78 -8.75 -6.29
CA PHE A 155 23.44 -9.63 -7.24
C PHE A 155 24.85 -9.95 -6.71
N ASP A 156 25.30 -11.20 -6.85
CA ASP A 156 26.70 -11.55 -6.58
C ASP A 156 27.60 -11.01 -7.70
N LEU A 157 27.77 -9.69 -7.68
CA LEU A 157 28.55 -8.89 -8.59
C LEU A 157 29.24 -7.80 -7.77
N PRO A 158 30.57 -7.61 -7.91
CA PRO A 158 31.28 -6.58 -7.16
C PRO A 158 30.85 -5.19 -7.62
N ALA A 159 30.93 -4.20 -6.72
CA ALA A 159 30.65 -2.79 -7.05
C ALA A 159 31.48 -2.24 -8.23
N SER A 160 32.67 -2.82 -8.48
CA SER A 160 33.49 -2.49 -9.65
C SER A 160 32.81 -2.76 -11.00
N PHE A 161 31.73 -3.55 -11.03
CA PHE A 161 30.91 -3.77 -12.21
C PHE A 161 30.31 -2.48 -12.80
N PHE A 162 30.12 -1.42 -12.00
CA PHE A 162 29.66 -0.13 -12.52
C PHE A 162 30.70 0.55 -13.43
N LYS A 163 32.00 0.28 -13.25
CA LYS A 163 33.07 0.98 -13.99
C LYS A 163 32.93 0.76 -15.50
N GLY A 164 32.66 1.85 -16.22
CA GLY A 164 32.49 1.84 -17.68
C GLY A 164 31.18 1.22 -18.17
N LYS A 165 30.20 1.00 -17.28
CA LYS A 165 28.91 0.38 -17.60
C LYS A 165 27.71 1.33 -17.48
N ASP A 166 27.95 2.62 -17.22
CA ASP A 166 26.88 3.60 -16.97
C ASP A 166 25.83 3.64 -18.08
N HIS A 167 26.26 3.75 -19.34
CA HIS A 167 25.35 3.76 -20.49
C HIS A 167 24.56 2.45 -20.62
N GLN A 168 25.19 1.31 -20.38
CA GLN A 168 24.54 0.00 -20.44
C GLN A 168 23.46 -0.12 -19.35
N LEU A 169 23.77 0.24 -18.11
CA LEU A 169 22.84 0.15 -16.98
C LEU A 169 21.67 1.14 -17.12
N GLN A 170 21.93 2.35 -17.61
CA GLN A 170 20.88 3.30 -17.95
C GLN A 170 19.94 2.78 -19.04
N ALA A 171 20.48 2.13 -20.09
CA ALA A 171 19.68 1.50 -21.13
C ALA A 171 18.83 0.35 -20.58
N ILE A 172 19.43 -0.52 -19.75
CA ILE A 172 18.72 -1.62 -19.07
C ILE A 172 17.53 -1.08 -18.27
N LEU A 173 17.73 -0.03 -17.45
CA LEU A 173 16.62 0.60 -16.73
C LEU A 173 15.56 1.13 -17.70
N LYS A 174 15.94 1.93 -18.71
CA LYS A 174 15.01 2.52 -19.70
C LYS A 174 14.13 1.48 -20.41
N ASP A 175 14.74 0.38 -20.81
CA ASP A 175 14.08 -0.62 -21.63
C ASP A 175 13.19 -1.55 -20.81
N ASN A 176 13.61 -1.88 -19.58
CA ASN A 176 12.99 -2.93 -18.76
C ASN A 176 12.09 -2.43 -17.63
N THR A 177 11.97 -1.11 -17.43
CA THR A 177 11.00 -0.53 -16.50
C THR A 177 10.03 0.40 -17.24
N LYS A 178 8.88 0.66 -16.63
CA LYS A 178 7.78 1.47 -17.19
C LYS A 178 7.17 2.35 -16.10
N PHE A 179 6.92 3.61 -16.44
CA PHE A 179 6.48 4.63 -15.48
C PHE A 179 5.24 5.39 -15.99
N GLY A 180 4.62 6.16 -15.09
CA GLY A 180 3.43 6.94 -15.38
C GLY A 180 2.15 6.13 -15.52
N MET A 181 1.14 6.77 -16.13
CA MET A 181 -0.20 6.19 -16.31
C MET A 181 -0.36 5.44 -17.63
N SER A 182 0.47 5.75 -18.62
CA SER A 182 0.31 5.28 -20.01
C SER A 182 1.35 4.23 -20.42
N GLU A 183 2.54 4.23 -19.83
CA GLU A 183 3.55 3.24 -20.21
C GLU A 183 3.22 1.86 -19.62
N THR A 184 3.24 0.86 -20.48
CA THR A 184 3.13 -0.54 -20.06
C THR A 184 4.06 -1.41 -20.88
N HIS A 185 4.40 -2.60 -20.37
CA HIS A 185 5.23 -3.55 -21.11
C HIS A 185 4.49 -4.05 -22.35
N LYS A 186 5.17 -4.07 -23.51
CA LYS A 186 4.63 -4.64 -24.75
C LYS A 186 4.38 -6.15 -24.57
N ILE A 187 5.39 -6.85 -24.05
CA ILE A 187 5.29 -8.27 -23.69
C ILE A 187 4.77 -8.34 -22.25
N LYS A 188 3.52 -8.77 -22.10
CA LYS A 188 2.89 -8.98 -20.80
C LYS A 188 3.45 -10.25 -20.15
N ALA A 189 3.69 -10.18 -18.85
CA ALA A 189 4.01 -11.35 -18.05
C ALA A 189 2.72 -11.96 -17.52
N ASP A 190 2.68 -13.28 -17.47
CA ASP A 190 1.68 -13.97 -16.65
C ASP A 190 2.20 -14.11 -15.22
N HIS A 191 1.29 -14.22 -14.26
CA HIS A 191 1.61 -14.33 -12.85
C HIS A 191 0.49 -15.04 -12.08
N GLU A 192 0.85 -15.81 -11.05
CA GLU A 192 -0.10 -16.58 -10.24
C GLU A 192 -1.22 -15.72 -9.62
N VAL A 193 -0.93 -14.43 -9.39
CA VAL A 193 -1.86 -13.46 -8.81
C VAL A 193 -3.15 -13.30 -9.63
N PHE A 194 -3.12 -13.51 -10.96
CA PHE A 194 -4.31 -13.38 -11.81
C PHE A 194 -5.30 -14.54 -11.65
N TYR A 195 -4.87 -15.65 -11.04
CA TYR A 195 -5.71 -16.83 -10.81
C TYR A 195 -6.39 -16.84 -9.44
N ARG A 196 -6.12 -15.82 -8.61
CA ARG A 196 -6.79 -15.55 -7.34
C ARG A 196 -8.31 -15.46 -7.53
N ASP A 197 -9.06 -16.13 -6.66
CA ASP A 197 -10.52 -16.26 -6.81
C ASP A 197 -11.26 -14.93 -6.67
N GLU A 198 -10.68 -13.95 -5.98
CA GLU A 198 -11.23 -12.60 -5.85
C GLU A 198 -11.46 -11.92 -7.21
N PHE A 199 -10.67 -12.24 -8.25
CA PHE A 199 -10.92 -11.77 -9.63
C PHE A 199 -12.17 -12.38 -10.26
N LYS A 200 -12.71 -13.46 -9.69
CA LYS A 200 -13.96 -14.12 -10.13
C LYS A 200 -15.14 -13.73 -9.24
N THR A 201 -14.92 -13.67 -7.93
CA THR A 201 -15.97 -13.57 -6.91
C THR A 201 -16.33 -12.14 -6.54
N ILE A 202 -15.38 -11.18 -6.59
CA ILE A 202 -15.63 -9.78 -6.23
C ILE A 202 -15.90 -8.97 -7.51
N PRO A 203 -17.13 -8.47 -7.76
CA PRO A 203 -17.49 -7.85 -9.03
C PRO A 203 -16.65 -6.62 -9.40
N LEU A 204 -16.29 -5.79 -8.41
CA LEU A 204 -15.40 -4.65 -8.62
C LEU A 204 -14.02 -5.10 -9.12
N VAL A 205 -13.41 -6.07 -8.43
CA VAL A 205 -12.08 -6.58 -8.73
C VAL A 205 -12.05 -7.26 -10.09
N LYS A 206 -13.08 -8.06 -10.41
CA LYS A 206 -13.27 -8.67 -11.73
C LYS A 206 -13.22 -7.65 -12.87
N GLN A 207 -13.87 -6.49 -12.72
CA GLN A 207 -13.85 -5.42 -13.72
C GLN A 207 -12.47 -4.76 -13.87
N LEU A 208 -11.58 -4.93 -12.90
CA LEU A 208 -10.24 -4.36 -12.90
C LEU A 208 -9.16 -5.34 -13.41
N LEU A 209 -9.51 -6.61 -13.71
CA LEU A 209 -8.54 -7.62 -14.16
C LEU A 209 -7.74 -7.17 -15.39
N ASP A 210 -8.40 -6.67 -16.44
CA ASP A 210 -7.71 -6.18 -17.64
C ASP A 210 -6.75 -5.02 -17.34
N LYS A 211 -7.11 -4.16 -16.36
CA LYS A 211 -6.26 -3.06 -15.92
C LYS A 211 -5.02 -3.59 -15.19
N ALA A 212 -5.22 -4.55 -14.27
CA ALA A 212 -4.14 -5.21 -13.56
C ALA A 212 -3.19 -5.91 -14.54
N TYR A 213 -3.72 -6.68 -15.48
CA TYR A 213 -2.91 -7.36 -16.51
C TYR A 213 -2.10 -6.38 -17.37
N LYS A 214 -2.70 -5.24 -17.75
CA LYS A 214 -1.98 -4.20 -18.50
C LYS A 214 -0.85 -3.56 -17.70
N GLN A 215 -1.04 -3.34 -16.40
CA GLN A 215 -0.15 -2.57 -15.53
C GLN A 215 0.93 -3.40 -14.82
N LEU A 216 0.88 -4.73 -14.87
CA LEU A 216 1.85 -5.59 -14.21
C LEU A 216 3.29 -5.24 -14.63
N GLY A 217 4.19 -5.14 -13.64
CA GLY A 217 5.60 -4.83 -13.84
C GLY A 217 5.90 -3.36 -14.18
N SER A 218 4.91 -2.46 -14.05
CA SER A 218 5.13 -1.01 -14.13
C SER A 218 5.31 -0.41 -12.73
N SER A 219 6.10 0.66 -12.63
CA SER A 219 6.36 1.36 -11.37
C SER A 219 5.41 2.51 -11.13
N GLY A 220 4.90 3.15 -12.18
CA GLY A 220 3.98 4.29 -12.04
C GLY A 220 4.57 5.66 -11.93
N GLY A 221 3.83 6.58 -11.29
CA GLY A 221 4.21 7.96 -11.06
C GLY A 221 4.28 8.32 -9.57
N GLY A 222 4.56 9.60 -9.29
CA GLY A 222 4.77 10.08 -7.92
C GLY A 222 6.19 9.77 -7.43
N ASN A 223 6.32 9.30 -6.18
CA ASN A 223 7.60 8.97 -5.55
C ASN A 223 8.12 7.56 -5.90
N HIS A 224 7.55 6.91 -6.90
CA HIS A 224 7.95 5.57 -7.32
C HIS A 224 9.20 5.62 -8.17
N PHE A 225 10.09 4.66 -7.98
CA PHE A 225 11.39 4.61 -8.62
C PHE A 225 11.87 3.17 -8.85
N VAL A 226 12.85 3.03 -9.74
CA VAL A 226 13.71 1.85 -9.84
C VAL A 226 15.13 2.31 -10.04
N GLU A 227 16.05 1.78 -9.24
CA GLU A 227 17.41 2.28 -9.12
C GLU A 227 18.42 1.14 -9.16
N PHE A 228 19.50 1.35 -9.92
CA PHE A 228 20.73 0.62 -9.70
C PHE A 228 21.56 1.33 -8.63
N GLY A 229 22.13 0.55 -7.73
CA GLY A 229 23.00 1.07 -6.68
C GLY A 229 23.98 0.02 -6.17
N ILE A 230 24.69 0.40 -5.13
CA ILE A 230 25.69 -0.43 -4.44
C ILE A 230 25.16 -0.77 -3.06
N VAL A 231 25.07 -2.06 -2.76
CA VAL A 231 24.84 -2.53 -1.38
C VAL A 231 26.18 -2.79 -0.72
N LYS A 232 26.43 -2.18 0.44
CA LYS A 232 27.51 -2.57 1.35
C LYS A 232 26.91 -3.40 2.47
N LEU A 233 27.31 -4.67 2.57
CA LEU A 233 26.92 -5.55 3.66
C LEU A 233 27.95 -5.44 4.79
N ASP A 234 27.48 -5.10 5.99
CA ASP A 234 28.32 -5.06 7.18
C ASP A 234 28.15 -6.36 7.99
N ASN A 235 26.90 -6.82 8.15
CA ASN A 235 26.54 -8.04 8.89
C ASN A 235 25.62 -8.93 8.04
N PRO A 236 26.14 -9.59 6.98
CA PRO A 236 25.31 -10.45 6.14
C PRO A 236 24.79 -11.66 6.93
N LEU A 237 23.54 -12.05 6.68
CA LEU A 237 22.99 -13.26 7.29
C LEU A 237 23.63 -14.52 6.68
N PRO A 238 23.95 -15.56 7.48
CA PRO A 238 24.63 -16.77 6.99
C PRO A 238 23.94 -17.43 5.79
N GLU A 239 22.60 -17.43 5.76
CA GLU A 239 21.79 -18.01 4.69
C GLU A 239 21.91 -17.29 3.35
N TRP A 240 22.37 -16.02 3.34
CA TRP A 240 22.57 -15.27 2.10
C TRP A 240 23.76 -15.79 1.31
N LYS A 241 24.70 -16.50 1.95
CA LYS A 241 25.94 -17.00 1.34
C LYS A 241 26.72 -15.87 0.64
N LEU A 242 26.70 -14.67 1.24
CA LEU A 242 27.43 -13.49 0.80
C LEU A 242 28.39 -13.05 1.90
N GLU A 243 29.56 -12.57 1.50
CA GLU A 243 30.56 -11.97 2.39
C GLU A 243 30.23 -10.50 2.69
N ALA A 244 30.78 -9.96 3.78
CA ALA A 244 30.68 -8.55 4.13
C ALA A 244 31.54 -7.68 3.18
N LYS A 245 30.94 -7.26 2.07
CA LYS A 245 31.56 -6.41 1.03
C LYS A 245 30.49 -5.67 0.22
N GLU A 246 30.92 -5.04 -0.88
CA GLU A 246 30.06 -4.27 -1.76
C GLU A 246 29.59 -5.06 -2.98
N TYR A 247 28.29 -4.94 -3.27
CA TYR A 247 27.60 -5.64 -4.34
C TYR A 247 26.76 -4.71 -5.20
N VAL A 248 26.54 -5.08 -6.46
CA VAL A 248 25.52 -4.45 -7.30
C VAL A 248 24.14 -4.86 -6.81
N ALA A 249 23.22 -3.90 -6.73
CA ALA A 249 21.84 -4.16 -6.40
C ALA A 249 20.86 -3.33 -7.24
N VAL A 250 19.62 -3.81 -7.27
CA VAL A 250 18.46 -3.07 -7.78
C VAL A 250 17.54 -2.80 -6.61
N LEU A 251 17.16 -1.55 -6.40
CA LEU A 251 16.10 -1.16 -5.48
C LEU A 251 14.90 -0.65 -6.30
N SER A 252 13.70 -1.00 -5.88
CA SER A 252 12.47 -0.49 -6.50
C SER A 252 11.46 -0.11 -5.45
N HIS A 253 10.70 0.94 -5.74
CA HIS A 253 9.61 1.45 -4.93
C HIS A 253 8.38 1.60 -5.82
N SER A 254 7.33 0.83 -5.52
CA SER A 254 6.05 0.88 -6.23
C SER A 254 4.95 0.25 -5.38
N GLY A 255 3.74 0.19 -5.94
CA GLY A 255 2.58 -0.37 -5.27
C GLY A 255 1.61 -1.02 -6.25
N SER A 256 0.34 -1.08 -5.86
CA SER A 256 -0.71 -1.79 -6.59
C SER A 256 -1.28 -1.01 -7.77
N ARG A 257 -0.67 0.12 -8.13
CA ARG A 257 -0.94 0.89 -9.36
C ARG A 257 -2.39 1.38 -9.42
N GLY A 258 -2.91 1.56 -10.63
CA GLY A 258 -4.30 1.92 -10.84
C GLY A 258 -5.28 0.85 -10.35
N PHE A 259 -4.86 -0.41 -10.22
CA PHE A 259 -5.67 -1.49 -9.67
C PHE A 259 -6.05 -1.21 -8.22
N GLY A 260 -5.08 -1.10 -7.30
CA GLY A 260 -5.38 -0.84 -5.89
C GLY A 260 -5.93 0.57 -5.64
N ALA A 261 -5.58 1.57 -6.44
CA ALA A 261 -6.19 2.90 -6.33
C ALA A 261 -7.72 2.88 -6.58
N ASN A 262 -8.21 2.01 -7.47
CA ASN A 262 -9.66 1.87 -7.70
C ASN A 262 -10.35 1.14 -6.53
N ILE A 263 -9.68 0.14 -5.95
CA ILE A 263 -10.13 -0.55 -4.72
C ILE A 263 -10.22 0.45 -3.57
N ALA A 264 -9.12 1.16 -3.27
CA ALA A 264 -9.08 2.16 -2.20
C ALA A 264 -10.17 3.22 -2.36
N LYS A 265 -10.35 3.76 -3.58
CA LYS A 265 -11.40 4.75 -3.86
C LYS A 265 -12.80 4.21 -3.58
N HIS A 266 -13.10 2.99 -3.99
CA HIS A 266 -14.41 2.38 -3.80
C HIS A 266 -14.74 2.17 -2.33
N TYR A 267 -13.85 1.52 -1.58
CA TYR A 267 -14.12 1.17 -0.19
C TYR A 267 -13.98 2.35 0.76
N THR A 268 -13.15 3.36 0.44
CA THR A 268 -13.17 4.64 1.16
C THR A 268 -14.53 5.35 1.01
N TYR A 269 -15.10 5.34 -0.20
CA TYR A 269 -16.44 5.88 -0.40
C TYR A 269 -17.49 5.12 0.42
N LEU A 270 -17.45 3.78 0.40
CA LEU A 270 -18.38 2.95 1.18
C LEU A 270 -18.25 3.19 2.68
N ALA A 271 -17.02 3.25 3.21
CA ALA A 271 -16.75 3.56 4.61
C ALA A 271 -17.35 4.91 5.00
N SER A 272 -17.14 5.95 4.18
CA SER A 272 -17.69 7.29 4.45
C SER A 272 -19.22 7.36 4.50
N LYS A 273 -19.91 6.42 3.83
CA LYS A 273 -21.38 6.33 3.83
C LYS A 273 -21.93 5.51 4.99
N GLN A 274 -21.17 4.53 5.48
CA GLN A 274 -21.61 3.60 6.52
C GLN A 274 -21.15 3.99 7.91
N CYS A 275 -20.09 4.80 8.00
CA CYS A 275 -19.53 5.29 9.25
C CYS A 275 -19.48 6.84 9.25
N PRO A 276 -20.62 7.51 9.54
CA PRO A 276 -20.65 8.94 9.81
C PRO A 276 -19.81 9.30 11.04
N LEU A 277 -18.99 10.33 10.92
CA LEU A 277 -18.06 10.84 11.93
C LEU A 277 -18.06 12.38 11.93
N PRO A 278 -17.49 13.05 12.95
CA PRO A 278 -17.22 14.48 12.88
C PRO A 278 -16.43 14.86 11.62
N LYS A 279 -16.72 16.04 11.07
CA LYS A 279 -16.21 16.45 9.74
C LYS A 279 -14.69 16.43 9.63
N ASN A 280 -13.97 16.78 10.69
CA ASN A 280 -12.50 16.79 10.71
C ASN A 280 -11.88 15.39 10.59
N VAL A 281 -12.59 14.33 10.99
CA VAL A 281 -12.12 12.93 10.98
C VAL A 281 -12.93 12.02 10.06
N GLN A 282 -13.87 12.54 9.27
CA GLN A 282 -14.71 11.73 8.37
C GLN A 282 -13.91 10.88 7.37
N HIS A 283 -12.70 11.32 7.04
CA HIS A 283 -11.78 10.59 6.18
C HIS A 283 -11.18 9.34 6.86
N LEU A 284 -11.33 9.17 8.17
CA LEU A 284 -10.94 7.99 8.96
C LEU A 284 -12.12 7.01 9.18
N ALA A 285 -13.21 7.17 8.42
CA ALA A 285 -14.31 6.22 8.43
C ALA A 285 -13.83 4.79 8.12
N TRP A 286 -14.40 3.81 8.82
CA TRP A 286 -14.00 2.41 8.73
C TRP A 286 -15.10 1.50 8.16
N LEU A 287 -14.70 0.28 7.84
CA LEU A 287 -15.57 -0.85 7.59
C LEU A 287 -15.34 -1.90 8.69
N ASP A 288 -16.41 -2.39 9.30
CA ASP A 288 -16.35 -3.47 10.30
C ASP A 288 -16.16 -4.81 9.57
N LEU A 289 -15.18 -5.63 10.01
CA LEU A 289 -14.86 -6.91 9.38
C LEU A 289 -15.91 -8.01 9.61
N ASN A 290 -16.92 -7.75 10.42
CA ASN A 290 -18.12 -8.60 10.51
C ASN A 290 -19.12 -8.34 9.38
N THR A 291 -18.97 -7.24 8.65
CA THR A 291 -19.88 -6.84 7.56
C THR A 291 -19.38 -7.33 6.21
N HIS A 292 -20.31 -7.48 5.26
CA HIS A 292 -20.01 -7.90 3.89
C HIS A 292 -18.99 -6.96 3.22
N ASP A 293 -19.23 -5.64 3.26
CA ASP A 293 -18.32 -4.67 2.65
C ASP A 293 -16.93 -4.67 3.33
N GLY A 294 -16.87 -4.90 4.65
CA GLY A 294 -15.60 -5.03 5.38
C GLY A 294 -14.80 -6.27 4.97
N GLN A 295 -15.47 -7.42 4.85
CA GLN A 295 -14.85 -8.66 4.39
C GLN A 295 -14.39 -8.57 2.93
N GLU A 296 -15.23 -8.00 2.07
CA GLU A 296 -14.91 -7.80 0.66
C GLU A 296 -13.72 -6.86 0.48
N TYR A 297 -13.67 -5.76 1.24
CA TYR A 297 -12.50 -4.87 1.23
C TYR A 297 -11.26 -5.58 1.74
N TRP A 298 -11.35 -6.36 2.83
CA TRP A 298 -10.22 -7.09 3.36
C TRP A 298 -9.61 -8.03 2.31
N MET A 299 -10.44 -8.79 1.60
CA MET A 299 -10.02 -9.67 0.50
C MET A 299 -9.40 -8.87 -0.67
N ALA A 300 -10.07 -7.80 -1.10
CA ALA A 300 -9.59 -6.97 -2.21
C ALA A 300 -8.27 -6.23 -1.87
N MET A 301 -8.11 -5.77 -0.63
CA MET A 301 -6.89 -5.16 -0.11
C MET A 301 -5.74 -6.18 -0.12
N ASN A 302 -5.98 -7.41 0.35
CA ASN A 302 -4.99 -8.48 0.32
C ASN A 302 -4.55 -8.83 -1.10
N LEU A 303 -5.49 -8.97 -2.03
CA LEU A 303 -5.17 -9.15 -3.45
C LEU A 303 -4.35 -7.98 -4.02
N ALA A 304 -4.68 -6.72 -3.66
CA ALA A 304 -3.90 -5.56 -4.09
C ALA A 304 -2.47 -5.58 -3.52
N GLY A 305 -2.31 -6.04 -2.28
CA GLY A 305 -1.02 -6.35 -1.69
C GLY A 305 -0.22 -7.35 -2.54
N ASP A 306 -0.77 -8.53 -2.78
CA ASP A 306 -0.14 -9.59 -3.57
C ASP A 306 0.18 -9.12 -5.00
N TYR A 307 -0.72 -8.35 -5.62
CA TYR A 307 -0.49 -7.77 -6.94
C TYR A 307 0.66 -6.75 -6.95
N ALA A 308 0.82 -5.94 -5.90
CA ALA A 308 1.98 -5.07 -5.77
C ALA A 308 3.28 -5.89 -5.72
N LYS A 309 3.31 -7.02 -4.99
CA LYS A 309 4.46 -7.93 -4.95
C LYS A 309 4.80 -8.46 -6.36
N ALA A 310 3.78 -8.96 -7.06
CA ALA A 310 3.92 -9.47 -8.43
C ALA A 310 4.50 -8.41 -9.40
N CYS A 311 4.17 -7.13 -9.19
CA CYS A 311 4.75 -6.04 -9.99
C CYS A 311 6.25 -5.90 -9.74
N HIS A 312 6.70 -5.98 -8.49
CA HIS A 312 8.12 -5.97 -8.16
C HIS A 312 8.84 -7.21 -8.68
N GLU A 313 8.27 -8.41 -8.49
CA GLU A 313 8.83 -9.66 -9.01
C GLU A 313 9.05 -9.58 -10.54
N ASP A 314 8.09 -9.02 -11.30
CA ASP A 314 8.27 -8.82 -12.74
C ASP A 314 9.34 -7.78 -13.10
N ILE A 315 9.40 -6.64 -12.38
CA ILE A 315 10.43 -5.60 -12.57
C ILE A 315 11.83 -6.20 -12.36
N HIS A 316 12.04 -6.85 -11.23
CA HIS A 316 13.34 -7.43 -10.85
C HIS A 316 13.72 -8.58 -11.76
N ARG A 317 12.78 -9.44 -12.15
CA ARG A 317 13.02 -10.53 -13.11
C ARG A 317 13.47 -9.99 -14.47
N ARG A 318 12.86 -8.93 -14.98
CA ARG A 318 13.27 -8.30 -16.26
C ARG A 318 14.68 -7.72 -16.17
N LEU A 319 14.98 -7.01 -15.08
CA LEU A 319 16.31 -6.44 -14.86
C LEU A 319 17.38 -7.51 -14.68
N ALA A 320 17.12 -8.54 -13.88
CA ALA A 320 18.00 -9.69 -13.71
C ALA A 320 18.28 -10.40 -15.05
N LYS A 321 17.24 -10.61 -15.86
CA LYS A 321 17.38 -11.18 -17.21
C LYS A 321 18.24 -10.29 -18.11
N ALA A 322 18.01 -8.98 -18.10
CA ALA A 322 18.77 -8.03 -18.92
C ALA A 322 20.24 -7.89 -18.48
N LEU A 323 20.52 -8.06 -17.19
CA LEU A 323 21.89 -8.15 -16.64
C LEU A 323 22.57 -9.48 -16.94
N GLY A 324 21.80 -10.53 -17.28
CA GLY A 324 22.31 -11.89 -17.42
C GLY A 324 22.77 -12.49 -16.08
N LYS A 325 22.10 -12.14 -14.98
CA LYS A 325 22.48 -12.54 -13.62
C LYS A 325 21.28 -13.06 -12.84
N ARG A 326 21.57 -13.93 -11.87
CA ARG A 326 20.58 -14.39 -10.89
C ARG A 326 20.61 -13.45 -9.68
N ILE A 327 19.45 -13.26 -9.09
CA ILE A 327 19.31 -12.55 -7.82
C ILE A 327 19.82 -13.49 -6.72
N ALA A 328 20.75 -13.00 -5.90
CA ALA A 328 21.31 -13.76 -4.77
C ALA A 328 20.42 -13.63 -3.53
N VAL A 329 19.95 -12.41 -3.25
CA VAL A 329 19.10 -12.10 -2.09
C VAL A 329 18.02 -11.12 -2.52
N THR A 330 16.81 -11.33 -2.03
CA THR A 330 15.69 -10.39 -2.17
C THR A 330 15.22 -9.96 -0.78
N ILE A 331 15.14 -8.65 -0.54
CA ILE A 331 14.64 -8.05 0.70
C ILE A 331 13.47 -7.15 0.35
N GLU A 332 12.32 -7.35 0.98
CA GLU A 332 11.09 -6.63 0.66
C GLU A 332 10.32 -6.26 1.92
N ASN A 333 9.67 -5.10 1.89
CA ASN A 333 8.83 -4.65 2.99
C ASN A 333 7.72 -3.73 2.51
N HIS A 334 6.51 -3.97 3.00
CA HIS A 334 5.35 -3.11 2.77
C HIS A 334 5.45 -1.85 3.64
N HIS A 335 4.83 -0.76 3.17
CA HIS A 335 4.67 0.43 4.01
C HIS A 335 3.32 1.14 3.88
N ASN A 336 2.36 0.58 3.14
CA ASN A 336 0.98 1.06 3.09
C ASN A 336 0.02 -0.14 3.12
N PHE A 337 -0.36 -0.62 4.29
CA PHE A 337 -1.17 -1.83 4.41
C PHE A 337 -1.81 -1.98 5.79
N ALA A 338 -2.68 -2.98 5.96
CA ALA A 338 -3.19 -3.39 7.26
C ALA A 338 -3.08 -4.90 7.45
N TRP A 339 -2.76 -5.34 8.66
CA TRP A 339 -2.57 -6.75 9.02
C TRP A 339 -3.37 -7.12 10.26
N LYS A 340 -3.72 -8.40 10.37
CA LYS A 340 -4.23 -8.99 11.61
C LYS A 340 -3.04 -9.36 12.49
N GLU A 341 -2.94 -8.75 13.66
CA GLU A 341 -1.82 -8.94 14.58
C GLU A 341 -2.31 -8.98 16.03
N MET A 342 -1.56 -9.65 16.90
CA MET A 342 -1.83 -9.65 18.34
C MET A 342 -1.23 -8.40 18.97
N VAL A 343 -2.07 -7.59 19.61
CA VAL A 343 -1.67 -6.38 20.35
C VAL A 343 -2.21 -6.52 21.77
N ASP A 344 -1.32 -6.52 22.76
CA ASP A 344 -1.65 -6.65 24.19
C ASP A 344 -2.61 -7.83 24.48
N GLY A 345 -2.37 -8.97 23.79
CA GLY A 345 -3.17 -10.20 23.95
C GLY A 345 -4.49 -10.24 23.16
N LYS A 346 -4.79 -9.24 22.32
CA LYS A 346 -6.00 -9.17 21.49
C LYS A 346 -5.68 -9.13 20.00
N GLU A 347 -6.40 -9.90 19.17
CA GLU A 347 -6.30 -9.76 17.70
C GLU A 347 -6.85 -8.38 17.29
N CYS A 348 -6.02 -7.59 16.63
CA CYS A 348 -6.33 -6.26 16.14
C CYS A 348 -6.00 -6.14 14.66
N ILE A 349 -6.57 -5.11 14.02
CA ILE A 349 -6.20 -4.69 12.68
C ILE A 349 -5.20 -3.54 12.78
N VAL A 350 -3.94 -3.83 12.47
CA VAL A 350 -2.82 -2.89 12.55
C VAL A 350 -2.58 -2.25 11.20
N HIS A 351 -2.93 -0.97 11.10
CA HIS A 351 -2.72 -0.14 9.91
C HIS A 351 -1.34 0.49 9.97
N ARG A 352 -0.56 0.38 8.89
CA ARG A 352 0.70 1.12 8.72
C ARG A 352 0.61 2.01 7.49
N LYS A 353 0.83 3.31 7.69
CA LYS A 353 0.82 4.34 6.65
C LYS A 353 2.18 5.01 6.60
N GLY A 354 2.99 4.67 5.60
CA GLY A 354 4.41 5.03 5.61
C GLY A 354 5.12 4.51 6.85
N ALA A 355 4.84 3.30 7.28
CA ALA A 355 5.58 2.62 8.33
C ALA A 355 5.69 1.15 7.94
N THR A 356 6.78 0.50 8.32
CA THR A 356 7.06 -0.86 7.86
C THR A 356 7.03 -1.86 9.01
N PRO A 357 6.55 -3.10 8.78
CA PRO A 357 6.67 -4.16 9.78
C PRO A 357 8.13 -4.41 10.17
N ALA A 358 8.38 -4.52 11.47
CA ALA A 358 9.67 -4.71 12.11
C ALA A 358 9.56 -5.71 13.27
N ALA A 359 8.79 -6.78 13.06
CA ALA A 359 8.77 -7.93 13.98
C ALA A 359 10.19 -8.49 14.16
N LYS A 360 10.42 -9.20 15.27
CA LYS A 360 11.75 -9.72 15.58
C LYS A 360 12.27 -10.61 14.45
N GLY A 361 13.43 -10.24 13.88
CA GLY A 361 14.06 -10.95 12.75
C GLY A 361 13.49 -10.60 11.38
N GLN A 362 12.48 -9.73 11.28
CA GLN A 362 11.89 -9.33 10.02
C GLN A 362 12.82 -8.38 9.25
N LEU A 363 13.18 -8.75 8.02
CA LEU A 363 14.01 -7.92 7.16
C LEU A 363 13.22 -6.78 6.52
N GLY A 364 13.91 -5.67 6.24
CA GLY A 364 13.38 -4.56 5.46
C GLY A 364 14.46 -3.67 4.88
N ILE A 365 14.05 -2.71 4.05
CA ILE A 365 14.88 -1.62 3.56
C ILE A 365 14.19 -0.28 3.86
N ILE A 366 14.94 0.64 4.46
CA ILE A 366 14.51 2.01 4.76
C ILE A 366 15.28 2.96 3.83
N PRO A 367 14.72 3.39 2.69
CA PRO A 367 15.38 4.31 1.76
C PRO A 367 15.55 5.73 2.32
N GLY A 368 16.66 6.36 1.97
CA GLY A 368 16.88 7.79 2.19
C GLY A 368 16.19 8.64 1.11
N SER A 369 16.97 9.07 0.13
CA SER A 369 16.53 9.82 -1.05
C SER A 369 17.33 9.34 -2.25
N MET A 370 17.06 9.87 -3.46
CA MET A 370 17.82 9.50 -4.66
C MET A 370 19.34 9.78 -4.56
N THR A 371 19.81 10.55 -3.56
CA THR A 371 21.25 10.77 -3.31
C THR A 371 21.70 10.39 -1.90
N ALA A 372 20.80 9.93 -1.04
CA ALA A 372 21.12 9.54 0.33
C ALA A 372 21.01 8.01 0.47
N PRO A 373 21.81 7.39 1.35
CA PRO A 373 21.78 5.93 1.48
C PRO A 373 20.42 5.44 1.99
N GLY A 374 20.06 4.22 1.58
CA GLY A 374 19.08 3.39 2.26
C GLY A 374 19.76 2.43 3.23
N PHE A 375 19.00 1.91 4.19
CA PHE A 375 19.49 1.00 5.23
C PHE A 375 18.77 -0.34 5.14
N ILE A 376 19.54 -1.42 5.04
CA ILE A 376 19.04 -2.78 5.17
C ILE A 376 18.92 -3.05 6.67
N VAL A 377 17.72 -3.40 7.11
CA VAL A 377 17.39 -3.48 8.53
C VAL A 377 16.79 -4.83 8.90
N MET A 378 16.90 -5.17 10.18
CA MET A 378 16.23 -6.31 10.81
C MET A 378 15.45 -5.81 12.02
N GLY A 379 14.16 -6.15 12.09
CA GLY A 379 13.28 -5.73 13.18
C GLY A 379 13.67 -6.34 14.52
N LYS A 380 13.53 -5.53 15.59
CA LYS A 380 13.72 -5.96 16.98
C LYS A 380 12.45 -6.48 17.63
N GLY A 381 11.29 -6.23 17.03
CA GLY A 381 9.98 -6.64 17.56
C GLY A 381 9.52 -5.80 18.75
N ASN A 382 9.86 -4.50 18.77
CA ASN A 382 9.43 -3.57 19.82
C ASN A 382 7.89 -3.45 19.84
N GLU A 383 7.26 -3.78 20.97
CA GLU A 383 5.79 -3.81 21.11
C GLU A 383 5.16 -2.40 21.21
N ASP A 384 5.93 -1.40 21.66
CA ASP A 384 5.48 -0.02 21.76
C ASP A 384 5.38 0.64 20.38
N SER A 385 6.17 0.18 19.41
CA SER A 385 6.03 0.57 18.01
C SER A 385 5.00 -0.27 17.25
N LEU A 386 4.26 -1.16 17.92
CA LEU A 386 3.43 -2.19 17.29
C LEU A 386 4.27 -3.00 16.28
N GLN A 387 5.49 -3.36 16.68
CA GLN A 387 6.47 -4.07 15.87
C GLN A 387 6.66 -3.41 14.50
N SER A 388 6.86 -2.09 14.48
CA SER A 388 7.02 -1.28 13.28
C SER A 388 8.26 -0.39 13.33
N ALA A 389 8.70 0.06 12.16
CA ALA A 389 9.81 1.00 11.97
C ALA A 389 9.47 2.04 10.87
N SER A 390 10.33 3.05 10.74
CA SER A 390 10.24 4.05 9.65
C SER A 390 10.22 3.38 8.28
N HIS A 391 9.59 4.02 7.30
CA HIS A 391 9.58 3.54 5.92
C HIS A 391 10.58 4.24 5.01
N GLY A 392 11.14 5.37 5.44
CA GLY A 392 12.14 6.12 4.69
C GLY A 392 12.66 7.32 5.47
N ALA A 393 13.14 8.35 4.77
CA ALA A 393 13.59 9.59 5.41
C ALA A 393 12.46 10.52 5.87
N GLY A 394 11.26 10.41 5.29
CA GLY A 394 10.18 11.37 5.50
C GLY A 394 10.42 12.71 4.80
N ARG A 395 9.35 13.44 4.49
CA ARG A 395 9.44 14.72 3.75
C ARG A 395 9.54 15.91 4.70
N LEU A 396 10.43 16.84 4.38
CA LEU A 396 10.47 18.19 4.96
C LEU A 396 9.55 19.16 4.24
N PHE A 397 9.38 18.98 2.93
CA PHE A 397 8.61 19.90 2.09
C PHE A 397 7.50 19.17 1.34
N SER A 398 6.31 19.80 1.31
CA SER A 398 5.23 19.35 0.45
C SER A 398 5.65 19.41 -1.03
N ARG A 399 5.05 18.57 -1.88
CA ARG A 399 5.34 18.55 -3.32
C ARG A 399 5.13 19.93 -3.96
N ALA A 400 4.06 20.62 -3.58
CA ALA A 400 3.78 21.97 -4.06
C ALA A 400 4.86 22.97 -3.61
N LYS A 401 5.33 22.87 -2.36
CA LYS A 401 6.38 23.75 -1.84
C LYS A 401 7.70 23.54 -2.57
N CYS A 402 8.08 22.28 -2.83
CA CYS A 402 9.31 21.95 -3.57
C CYS A 402 9.40 22.66 -4.93
N LYS A 403 8.29 22.71 -5.69
CA LYS A 403 8.22 23.36 -7.01
C LYS A 403 8.52 24.87 -6.96
N THR A 404 8.29 25.50 -5.82
CA THR A 404 8.57 26.93 -5.59
C THR A 404 9.90 27.20 -4.89
N THR A 405 10.51 26.17 -4.28
CA THR A 405 11.70 26.31 -3.43
C THR A 405 12.97 25.87 -4.15
N PHE A 406 12.89 24.85 -5.00
CA PHE A 406 14.06 24.26 -5.65
C PHE A 406 14.06 24.51 -7.16
N THR A 407 15.26 24.63 -7.70
CA THR A 407 15.51 24.74 -9.14
C THR A 407 16.17 23.48 -9.69
N GLN A 408 15.97 23.19 -10.98
CA GLN A 408 16.62 22.05 -11.63
C GLN A 408 18.15 22.13 -11.55
N SER A 409 18.72 23.35 -11.61
CA SER A 409 20.16 23.56 -11.50
C SER A 409 20.72 23.13 -10.13
N GLN A 410 20.00 23.44 -9.04
CA GLN A 410 20.37 22.99 -7.70
C GLN A 410 20.32 21.45 -7.59
N ILE A 411 19.25 20.83 -8.10
CA ILE A 411 19.11 19.37 -8.12
C ILE A 411 20.28 18.73 -8.88
N ASN A 412 20.60 19.23 -10.08
CA ASN A 412 21.71 18.71 -10.88
C ASN A 412 23.06 18.83 -10.17
N LYS A 413 23.29 19.92 -9.42
CA LYS A 413 24.51 20.06 -8.60
C LYS A 413 24.59 18.99 -7.51
N VAL A 414 23.48 18.73 -6.80
CA VAL A 414 23.43 17.69 -5.75
C VAL A 414 23.61 16.29 -6.35
N LEU A 415 22.97 16.00 -7.48
CA LEU A 415 23.14 14.72 -8.20
C LEU A 415 24.60 14.51 -8.63
N LYS A 416 25.22 15.52 -9.23
CA LYS A 416 26.63 15.46 -9.66
C LYS A 416 27.58 15.28 -8.48
N TYR A 417 27.34 15.98 -7.37
CA TYR A 417 28.16 15.87 -6.16
C TYR A 417 28.14 14.45 -5.58
N ASN A 418 26.99 13.77 -5.65
CA ASN A 418 26.83 12.41 -5.14
C ASN A 418 27.08 11.31 -6.20
N ASP A 419 27.51 11.67 -7.41
CA ASP A 419 27.74 10.73 -8.50
C ASP A 419 26.48 9.86 -8.79
N VAL A 420 25.33 10.53 -8.89
CA VAL A 420 24.03 9.92 -9.21
C VAL A 420 23.52 10.40 -10.56
N THR A 421 23.16 9.46 -11.43
CA THR A 421 22.44 9.75 -12.67
C THR A 421 20.94 9.61 -12.47
N LEU A 422 20.18 10.66 -12.76
CA LEU A 422 18.71 10.66 -12.73
C LEU A 422 18.13 10.57 -14.15
N ILE A 423 17.19 9.64 -14.37
CA ILE A 423 16.43 9.46 -15.60
C ILE A 423 14.95 9.77 -15.30
N GLY A 424 14.45 10.87 -15.87
CA GLY A 424 13.13 11.39 -15.50
C GLY A 424 13.21 12.18 -14.20
N GLY A 425 12.20 12.03 -13.35
CA GLY A 425 12.14 12.67 -12.04
C GLY A 425 11.65 14.12 -12.12
N ASN A 426 10.86 14.48 -11.12
CA ASN A 426 10.28 15.81 -10.98
C ASN A 426 10.94 16.57 -9.81
N ILE A 427 10.87 17.90 -9.87
CA ILE A 427 11.38 18.80 -8.82
C ILE A 427 10.74 18.51 -7.45
N ASP A 428 9.53 17.94 -7.43
CA ASP A 428 8.85 17.59 -6.20
C ASP A 428 9.40 16.34 -5.50
N GLU A 429 10.35 15.63 -6.11
CA GLU A 429 11.10 14.52 -5.50
C GLU A 429 12.58 14.88 -5.30
N ALA A 430 12.93 16.17 -5.33
CA ALA A 430 14.29 16.66 -5.12
C ALA A 430 14.94 16.09 -3.83
N PRO A 431 16.24 15.74 -3.83
CA PRO A 431 16.90 15.16 -2.65
C PRO A 431 16.78 15.98 -1.36
N MET A 432 16.76 17.30 -1.48
CA MET A 432 16.62 18.27 -0.39
C MET A 432 15.19 18.35 0.18
N ALA A 433 14.23 17.64 -0.43
CA ALA A 433 12.85 17.60 0.04
C ALA A 433 12.64 16.68 1.26
N TYR A 434 13.68 15.92 1.65
CA TYR A 434 13.63 14.83 2.61
C TYR A 434 14.44 15.13 3.87
N LYS A 435 14.04 14.56 5.01
CA LYS A 435 14.83 14.67 6.26
C LYS A 435 16.18 13.97 6.10
N ASN A 436 17.10 14.21 7.03
CA ASN A 436 18.35 13.45 7.07
C ASN A 436 18.08 12.02 7.53
N ILE A 437 18.28 11.05 6.63
CA ILE A 437 18.03 9.63 6.91
C ILE A 437 18.87 9.11 8.10
N ASN A 438 20.08 9.60 8.31
CA ASN A 438 20.91 9.17 9.44
C ASN A 438 20.30 9.60 10.77
N THR A 439 19.70 10.80 10.84
CA THR A 439 18.96 11.25 12.03
C THR A 439 17.77 10.34 12.29
N VAL A 440 16.99 10.02 11.25
CA VAL A 440 15.85 9.10 11.34
C VAL A 440 16.27 7.71 11.84
N MET A 441 17.40 7.17 11.35
CA MET A 441 17.93 5.88 11.80
C MET A 441 18.41 5.91 13.25
N ASN A 442 19.09 6.99 13.67
CA ASN A 442 19.56 7.14 15.05
C ASN A 442 18.41 7.19 16.07
N LEU A 443 17.25 7.72 15.66
CA LEU A 443 16.06 7.84 16.50
C LEU A 443 15.20 6.57 16.59
N GLN A 444 15.61 5.47 15.95
CA GLN A 444 14.89 4.18 15.98
C GLN A 444 15.81 2.99 16.23
N THR A 445 16.94 3.20 16.90
CA THR A 445 17.90 2.13 17.21
C THR A 445 17.30 1.04 18.10
N GLU A 446 16.22 1.33 18.83
CA GLU A 446 15.44 0.35 19.59
C GLU A 446 14.44 -0.46 18.73
N LEU A 447 14.16 -0.02 17.50
CA LEU A 447 13.19 -0.67 16.60
C LEU A 447 13.84 -1.66 15.64
N VAL A 448 15.08 -1.38 15.21
CA VAL A 448 15.79 -2.14 14.18
C VAL A 448 17.29 -2.24 14.43
N ASP A 449 17.90 -3.32 13.92
CA ASP A 449 19.34 -3.45 13.70
C ASP A 449 19.68 -3.18 12.23
N VAL A 450 20.85 -2.59 11.97
CA VAL A 450 21.35 -2.32 10.61
C VAL A 450 22.28 -3.45 10.16
N LEU A 451 21.96 -4.05 9.02
CA LEU A 451 22.75 -5.13 8.39
C LEU A 451 23.66 -4.62 7.26
N GLY A 452 23.33 -3.46 6.69
CA GLY A 452 24.08 -2.85 5.61
C GLY A 452 23.41 -1.61 5.05
N THR A 453 23.98 -1.07 3.98
CA THR A 453 23.50 0.15 3.33
C THR A 453 23.35 -0.03 1.82
N PHE A 454 22.46 0.74 1.21
CA PHE A 454 22.27 0.85 -0.23
C PHE A 454 22.59 2.28 -0.68
N THR A 455 23.53 2.45 -1.60
CA THR A 455 23.87 3.74 -2.18
C THR A 455 23.34 3.83 -3.62
N PRO A 456 22.40 4.74 -3.92
CA PRO A 456 21.91 4.94 -5.28
C PRO A 456 23.03 5.37 -6.24
N LYS A 457 22.95 4.92 -7.51
CA LYS A 457 23.88 5.33 -8.58
C LYS A 457 23.16 5.76 -9.85
N ILE A 458 22.14 5.00 -10.26
CA ILE A 458 21.33 5.34 -11.43
C ILE A 458 19.87 5.20 -11.03
N VAL A 459 19.16 6.31 -11.01
CA VAL A 459 17.77 6.40 -10.56
C VAL A 459 16.86 6.65 -11.75
N ARG A 460 15.80 5.85 -11.88
CA ARG A 460 14.73 6.10 -12.84
C ARG A 460 13.41 6.34 -12.14
N MET A 461 12.75 7.43 -12.53
CA MET A 461 11.43 7.83 -12.05
C MET A 461 10.52 8.22 -13.22
N ASP A 462 9.26 8.47 -12.91
CA ASP A 462 8.33 9.11 -13.86
C ASP A 462 8.75 10.54 -14.16
N ARG A 463 8.30 11.06 -15.31
CA ARG A 463 8.66 12.39 -15.80
C ARG A 463 7.79 13.50 -15.29
#